data_AF-A0A8C8GC37-F1
#
_entry.id   AF-A0A8C8GC37-F1
#
_cell.length_a   1.000
_cell.length_b   1.000
_cell.length_c   1.000
_cell.angle_alpha   90.00
_cell.angle_beta   90.00
_cell.angle_gamma   90.00
#
_symmetry.space_group_name_H-M   'P 1'
#
loop_
_entity.id
_entity.type
_entity.pdbx_description
1 polymer ?
#
loop_
_entity_poly.entity_id
_entity_poly.type
_entity_poly.pdbx_seq_one_letter_code
_entity_poly.pdbx_strand_id
1 'polypeptide(L)'
;MVRSVREECNQLSTIQDLKDSGFGRPPPRHGLKLLFWFANECVAFNHHGNMLVKCHPERGDFGFHYFGNFEEILPVLSRDRRESYFEVGNLNTETYSKAEDLPDYVSQDYGLSLGYRLCNKDRIIIRLKQGDVKATYVTEHKENGGRGSLTPNAPTL
;
A
#
# COMPACT_ATOMS: atom_id res chain seq x y z
N MET A 1 30.53 -1.20 -19.72
CA MET A 1 29.22 -1.46 -20.36
C MET A 1 28.18 -1.42 -19.25
N VAL A 2 27.60 -0.26 -18.99
CA VAL A 2 26.62 -0.06 -17.91
C VAL A 2 25.29 -0.59 -18.42
N ARG A 3 24.83 -1.72 -17.86
CA ARG A 3 23.47 -2.19 -18.09
C ARG A 3 22.54 -1.20 -17.40
N SER A 4 21.93 -0.33 -18.19
CA SER A 4 20.72 0.38 -17.82
C SER A 4 19.65 -0.69 -17.54
N VAL A 5 19.45 -1.00 -16.26
CA VAL A 5 18.27 -1.74 -15.84
C VAL A 5 17.13 -0.76 -16.01
N ARG A 6 16.38 -0.91 -17.10
CA ARG A 6 15.10 -0.24 -17.27
C ARG A 6 14.24 -0.61 -16.07
N GLU A 7 13.74 0.40 -15.38
CA GLU A 7 12.75 0.27 -14.31
C GLU A 7 11.47 -0.34 -14.90
N GLU A 8 11.35 -1.66 -14.90
CA GLU A 8 10.08 -2.34 -15.13
C GLU A 8 9.32 -2.36 -13.81
N CYS A 9 8.78 -1.21 -13.39
CA CYS A 9 7.61 -1.24 -12.51
C CYS A 9 6.47 -1.85 -13.33
N ASN A 10 6.24 -3.15 -13.16
CA ASN A 10 5.16 -3.87 -13.83
C ASN A 10 3.82 -3.23 -13.43
N GLN A 11 3.15 -2.48 -14.30
CA GLN A 11 1.87 -1.85 -13.97
C GLN A 11 0.79 -2.94 -13.75
N LEU A 12 -0.02 -2.85 -12.68
CA LEU A 12 -1.22 -3.67 -12.52
C LEU A 12 -2.36 -3.08 -13.34
N SER A 13 -2.47 -3.48 -14.60
CA SER A 13 -3.55 -3.03 -15.48
C SER A 13 -4.73 -4.00 -15.52
N THR A 14 -4.50 -5.28 -15.20
CA THR A 14 -5.49 -6.33 -15.29
C THR A 14 -5.60 -7.15 -14.00
N ILE A 15 -6.71 -7.88 -13.84
CA ILE A 15 -6.87 -8.89 -12.79
C ILE A 15 -5.80 -9.97 -12.91
N GLN A 16 -5.32 -10.27 -14.12
CA GLN A 16 -4.28 -11.26 -14.34
C GLN A 16 -2.93 -10.76 -13.79
N ASP A 17 -2.59 -9.49 -14.02
CA ASP A 17 -1.40 -8.86 -13.43
C ASP A 17 -1.43 -8.95 -11.90
N LEU A 18 -2.60 -8.68 -11.30
CA LEU A 18 -2.79 -8.80 -9.84
C LEU A 18 -2.69 -10.26 -9.36
N LYS A 19 -3.07 -11.23 -10.18
CA LYS A 19 -2.90 -12.66 -9.87
C LYS A 19 -1.43 -13.07 -9.94
N ASP A 20 -0.73 -12.64 -10.97
CA ASP A 20 0.64 -13.01 -11.24
C ASP A 20 1.63 -12.32 -10.30
N SER A 21 1.26 -11.15 -9.75
CA SER A 21 2.05 -10.48 -8.70
C SER A 21 2.10 -11.26 -7.38
N GLY A 22 1.13 -12.15 -7.13
CA GLY A 22 1.02 -12.88 -5.87
C GLY A 22 0.59 -12.03 -4.66
N PHE A 23 0.23 -10.77 -4.87
CA PHE A 23 -0.15 -9.86 -3.80
C PHE A 23 -1.32 -10.39 -2.96
N GLY A 24 -1.21 -10.28 -1.63
CA GLY A 24 -2.21 -10.79 -0.69
C GLY A 24 -2.37 -12.32 -0.69
N ARG A 25 -1.42 -13.08 -1.24
CA ARG A 25 -1.47 -14.54 -1.30
C ARG A 25 -0.16 -15.21 -0.86
N PRO A 26 -0.21 -16.44 -0.35
CA PRO A 26 -1.41 -17.21 0.01
C PRO A 26 -2.08 -16.70 1.29
N PRO A 27 -3.29 -17.20 1.66
CA PRO A 27 -3.84 -17.02 3.00
C PRO A 27 -2.81 -17.40 4.07
N PRO A 28 -2.74 -16.72 5.23
CA PRO A 28 -3.71 -15.77 5.80
C PRO A 28 -3.42 -14.29 5.45
N ARG A 29 -2.78 -13.99 4.33
CA ARG A 29 -2.49 -12.62 3.90
C ARG A 29 -3.76 -11.83 3.61
N HIS A 30 -3.78 -10.57 4.05
CA HIS A 30 -4.94 -9.68 3.97
C HIS A 30 -4.92 -8.74 2.76
N GLY A 31 -3.84 -8.72 1.97
CA GLY A 31 -3.62 -7.73 0.90
C GLY A 31 -4.77 -7.59 -0.09
N LEU A 32 -5.38 -8.69 -0.53
CA LEU A 32 -6.54 -8.61 -1.45
C LEU A 32 -7.76 -7.98 -0.79
N LYS A 33 -7.99 -8.25 0.51
CA LYS A 33 -9.08 -7.66 1.28
C LYS A 33 -8.83 -6.18 1.55
N LEU A 34 -7.58 -5.81 1.84
CA LEU A 34 -7.13 -4.43 1.97
C LEU A 34 -7.30 -3.65 0.65
N LEU A 35 -6.91 -4.24 -0.49
CA LEU A 35 -7.09 -3.62 -1.81
C LEU A 35 -8.57 -3.46 -2.16
N PHE A 36 -9.40 -4.46 -1.84
CA PHE A 36 -10.84 -4.37 -2.01
C PHE A 36 -11.44 -3.21 -1.20
N TRP A 37 -11.11 -3.13 0.10
CA TRP A 37 -11.52 -2.00 0.94
C TRP A 37 -11.04 -0.66 0.36
N PHE A 38 -9.76 -0.58 -0.02
CA PHE A 38 -9.18 0.65 -0.54
C PHE A 38 -9.94 1.15 -1.77
N ALA A 39 -10.17 0.28 -2.75
CA ALA A 39 -10.82 0.62 -4.02
C ALA A 39 -12.31 0.97 -3.87
N ASN A 40 -13.02 0.37 -2.90
CA ASN A 40 -14.47 0.54 -2.77
C ASN A 40 -14.87 1.60 -1.72
N GLU A 41 -14.06 1.80 -0.69
CA GLU A 41 -14.44 2.61 0.47
C GLU A 41 -13.48 3.78 0.74
N CYS A 42 -12.17 3.59 0.49
CA CYS A 42 -11.15 4.59 0.80
C CYS A 42 -10.98 5.64 -0.31
N VAL A 43 -11.29 5.31 -1.57
CA VAL A 43 -11.17 6.25 -2.71
C VAL A 43 -12.47 6.39 -3.48
N ALA A 44 -12.60 7.51 -4.20
CA ALA A 44 -13.64 7.74 -5.19
C ALA A 44 -13.07 8.46 -6.40
N PHE A 45 -13.74 8.35 -7.54
CA PHE A 45 -13.41 9.13 -8.73
C PHE A 45 -14.36 10.32 -8.85
N ASN A 46 -13.81 11.50 -9.11
CA ASN A 46 -14.62 12.66 -9.47
C ASN A 46 -15.04 12.60 -10.95
N HIS A 47 -15.86 13.57 -11.38
CA HIS A 47 -16.35 13.65 -12.76
C HIS A 47 -15.26 13.94 -13.81
N HIS A 48 -14.06 14.33 -13.38
CA HIS A 48 -12.88 14.49 -14.24
C HIS A 48 -12.01 13.21 -14.30
N GLY A 49 -12.41 12.13 -13.62
CA GLY A 49 -11.64 10.90 -13.54
C GLY A 49 -10.45 10.96 -12.58
N ASN A 50 -10.33 12.00 -11.73
CA ASN A 50 -9.29 12.04 -10.70
C ASN A 50 -9.71 11.17 -9.51
N MET A 51 -8.78 10.33 -9.05
CA MET A 51 -8.94 9.56 -7.82
C MET A 51 -8.72 10.46 -6.61
N LEU A 52 -9.69 10.45 -5.69
CA LEU A 52 -9.72 11.24 -4.46
C LEU A 52 -9.76 10.29 -3.26
N VAL A 53 -8.97 10.58 -2.23
CA VAL A 53 -9.08 9.88 -0.95
C VAL A 53 -10.32 10.38 -0.17
N LYS A 54 -11.04 9.47 0.47
CA LYS A 54 -12.27 9.74 1.25
C LYS A 54 -12.01 9.82 2.76
N CYS A 55 -10.81 9.48 3.20
CA CYS A 55 -10.34 9.57 4.58
C CYS A 55 -9.21 10.60 4.72
N HIS A 56 -8.66 10.74 5.92
CA HIS A 56 -7.52 11.63 6.20
C HIS A 56 -6.24 10.84 6.52
N PRO A 57 -5.44 10.43 5.51
CA PRO A 57 -4.15 9.78 5.75
C PRO A 57 -3.22 10.57 6.68
N GLU A 58 -3.25 11.89 6.62
CA GLU A 58 -2.48 12.79 7.47
C GLU A 58 -2.87 12.74 8.96
N ARG A 59 -4.09 12.27 9.26
CA ARG A 59 -4.58 12.05 10.63
C ARG A 59 -4.42 10.60 11.07
N GLY A 60 -3.88 9.76 10.20
CA GLY A 60 -3.68 8.33 10.40
C GLY A 60 -4.95 7.49 10.43
N ASP A 61 -6.04 7.97 9.83
CA ASP A 61 -7.28 7.19 9.69
C ASP A 61 -6.97 5.79 9.12
N PHE A 62 -7.63 4.74 9.62
CA PHE A 62 -7.41 3.36 9.18
C PHE A 62 -5.96 2.84 9.33
N GLY A 63 -5.13 3.52 10.13
CA GLY A 63 -3.72 3.19 10.31
C GLY A 63 -2.78 3.75 9.22
N PHE A 64 -3.24 4.72 8.43
CA PHE A 64 -2.36 5.44 7.52
C PHE A 64 -1.19 6.11 8.25
N HIS A 65 -0.04 6.19 7.61
CA HIS A 65 1.13 6.91 8.13
C HIS A 65 2.09 7.33 7.01
N TYR A 66 2.95 8.30 7.28
CA TYR A 66 3.93 8.78 6.29
C TYR A 66 4.89 7.67 5.88
N PHE A 67 5.05 7.50 4.56
CA PHE A 67 6.07 6.65 3.98
C PHE A 67 7.25 7.51 3.50
N GLY A 68 8.39 7.41 4.19
CA GLY A 68 9.54 8.31 3.94
C GLY A 68 10.27 8.07 2.61
N ASN A 69 10.08 6.92 1.98
CA ASN A 69 10.79 6.52 0.76
C ASN A 69 12.33 6.68 0.84
N PHE A 70 12.93 6.40 2.00
CA PHE A 70 14.37 6.59 2.24
C PHE A 70 15.27 5.72 1.36
N GLU A 71 14.75 4.60 0.88
CA GLU A 71 15.45 3.68 -0.01
C GLU A 71 15.23 4.01 -1.49
N GLU A 72 14.50 5.10 -1.79
CA GLU A 72 14.20 5.58 -3.14
C GLU A 72 13.60 4.50 -4.05
N ILE A 73 12.78 3.63 -3.45
CA ILE A 73 12.11 2.54 -4.15
C ILE A 73 10.91 3.05 -4.97
N LEU A 74 10.34 4.19 -4.55
CA LEU A 74 9.34 4.94 -5.32
C LEU A 74 9.98 6.21 -5.92
N PRO A 75 9.35 6.83 -6.93
CA PRO A 75 9.84 8.09 -7.48
C PRO A 75 10.04 9.17 -6.42
N VAL A 76 11.21 9.83 -6.42
CA VAL A 76 11.51 10.92 -5.50
C VAL A 76 10.58 12.11 -5.76
N LEU A 77 9.93 12.60 -4.70
CA LEU A 77 9.00 13.73 -4.79
C LEU A 77 9.74 15.07 -4.88
N SER A 78 9.08 16.05 -5.50
CA SER A 78 9.55 17.45 -5.52
C SER A 78 9.75 17.99 -4.10
N ARG A 79 10.76 18.83 -3.92
CA ARG A 79 11.07 19.49 -2.64
C ARG A 79 10.06 20.55 -2.22
N ASP A 80 9.08 20.87 -3.07
CA ASP A 80 8.02 21.83 -2.75
C ASP A 80 7.01 21.34 -1.69
N ARG A 81 7.16 20.10 -1.20
CA ARG A 81 6.36 19.47 -0.13
C ARG A 81 4.85 19.49 -0.39
N ARG A 82 4.42 19.60 -1.65
CA ARG A 82 2.99 19.53 -2.01
C ARG A 82 2.47 18.11 -2.09
N GLU A 83 3.38 17.15 -2.11
CA GLU A 83 3.09 15.74 -2.29
C GLU A 83 3.76 14.93 -1.19
N SER A 84 3.12 13.85 -0.79
CA SER A 84 3.63 12.94 0.23
C SER A 84 3.18 11.52 -0.07
N TYR A 85 4.01 10.56 0.33
CA TYR A 85 3.61 9.16 0.33
C TYR A 85 3.01 8.79 1.69
N PHE A 86 1.90 8.05 1.66
CA PHE A 86 1.28 7.45 2.84
C PHE A 86 1.14 5.95 2.64
N GLU A 87 1.38 5.18 3.68
CA GLU A 87 1.24 3.73 3.73
C GLU A 87 0.06 3.33 4.62
N VAL A 88 -0.68 2.28 4.23
CA VAL A 88 -1.69 1.59 5.05
C VAL A 88 -1.55 0.07 4.90
N GLY A 89 -2.09 -0.66 5.87
CA GLY A 89 -2.10 -2.13 5.87
C GLY A 89 -1.30 -2.73 7.02
N ASN A 90 -0.66 -1.92 7.88
CA ASN A 90 -0.12 -2.44 9.12
C ASN A 90 -1.25 -2.63 10.15
N LEU A 91 -1.60 -3.88 10.42
CA LEU A 91 -2.67 -4.26 11.36
C LEU A 91 -2.24 -4.19 12.84
N ASN A 92 -1.02 -3.78 13.15
CA ASN A 92 -0.57 -3.64 14.53
C ASN A 92 -1.14 -2.37 15.17
N THR A 93 -2.21 -2.53 15.94
CA THR A 93 -2.88 -1.44 16.67
C THR A 93 -2.06 -0.84 17.82
N GLU A 94 -1.01 -1.52 18.30
CA GLU A 94 -0.08 -0.90 19.26
C GLU A 94 0.78 0.17 18.60
N THR A 95 1.10 0.01 17.30
CA THR A 95 1.89 0.98 16.54
C THR A 95 1.00 2.00 15.84
N TYR A 96 -0.13 1.56 15.29
CA TYR A 96 -1.08 2.38 14.57
C TYR A 96 -2.49 2.09 15.11
N SER A 97 -2.87 2.75 16.21
CA SER A 97 -4.14 2.47 16.91
C SER A 97 -5.35 2.46 16.00
N LYS A 98 -5.44 3.44 15.11
CA LYS A 98 -6.50 3.58 14.10
C LYS A 98 -6.57 2.48 13.05
N ALA A 99 -5.62 1.53 13.02
CA ALA A 99 -5.78 0.31 12.23
C ALA A 99 -6.99 -0.52 12.70
N GLU A 100 -7.48 -0.30 13.92
CA GLU A 100 -8.74 -0.87 14.42
C GLU A 100 -9.98 -0.38 13.65
N ASP A 101 -9.88 0.76 12.95
CA ASP A 101 -10.97 1.30 12.14
C ASP A 101 -11.10 0.59 10.78
N LEU A 102 -10.13 -0.26 10.40
CA LEU A 102 -10.25 -1.08 9.18
C LEU A 102 -11.40 -2.07 9.33
N PRO A 103 -12.17 -2.36 8.27
CA PRO A 103 -13.27 -3.31 8.37
C PRO A 103 -12.81 -4.68 8.86
N ASP A 104 -13.64 -5.33 9.68
CA ASP A 104 -13.34 -6.65 10.28
C ASP A 104 -12.88 -7.68 9.25
N TYR A 105 -13.45 -7.69 8.05
CA TYR A 105 -13.04 -8.65 7.02
C TYR A 105 -11.57 -8.47 6.60
N VAL A 106 -11.00 -7.26 6.71
CA VAL A 106 -9.59 -6.99 6.42
C VAL A 106 -8.68 -7.55 7.51
N SER A 107 -9.08 -7.45 8.77
CA SER A 107 -8.26 -7.79 9.94
C SER A 107 -8.57 -9.13 10.59
N GLN A 108 -9.67 -9.81 10.21
CA GLN A 108 -10.18 -11.02 10.89
C GLN A 108 -9.16 -12.15 11.05
N ASP A 109 -8.22 -12.30 10.12
CA ASP A 109 -7.25 -13.42 10.14
C ASP A 109 -5.97 -13.04 10.92
N TYR A 110 -5.88 -11.78 11.37
CA TYR A 110 -4.78 -11.25 12.17
C TYR A 110 -4.83 -11.83 13.59
N GLY A 111 -3.70 -12.31 14.10
CA GLY A 111 -3.59 -12.89 15.45
C GLY A 111 -4.20 -14.28 15.63
N LEU A 112 -5.06 -14.75 14.73
CA LEU A 112 -5.67 -16.09 14.81
C LEU A 112 -4.80 -17.21 14.21
N SER A 113 -3.84 -16.87 13.36
CA SER A 113 -2.99 -17.85 12.69
C SER A 113 -1.64 -18.03 13.39
N LEU A 114 -1.14 -19.28 13.45
CA LEU A 114 0.24 -19.61 13.85
C LEU A 114 1.30 -18.86 13.00
N GLY A 115 0.89 -18.30 11.87
CA GLY A 115 1.67 -17.43 10.99
C GLY A 115 1.35 -15.94 11.14
N TYR A 116 1.13 -15.45 12.37
CA TYR A 116 0.81 -14.04 12.70
C TYR A 116 1.69 -12.99 12.00
N ARG A 117 2.92 -13.36 11.64
CA ARG A 117 3.87 -12.49 10.95
C ARG A 117 3.63 -12.41 9.45
N LEU A 118 3.07 -13.46 8.84
CA LEU A 118 2.73 -13.52 7.42
C LEU A 118 1.46 -12.73 7.11
N CYS A 119 0.48 -12.68 8.02
CA CYS A 119 -0.79 -12.01 7.76
C CYS A 119 -0.72 -10.47 7.80
N ASN A 120 0.36 -9.87 8.32
CA ASN A 120 0.52 -8.41 8.41
C ASN A 120 1.68 -7.89 7.55
N LYS A 121 1.80 -8.40 6.32
CA LYS A 121 2.84 -7.99 5.36
C LYS A 121 2.32 -7.04 4.30
N ASP A 122 1.06 -7.11 3.94
CA ASP A 122 0.55 -6.40 2.78
C ASP A 122 0.43 -4.90 3.06
N ARG A 123 0.89 -4.08 2.13
CA ARG A 123 0.85 -2.62 2.23
C ARG A 123 0.31 -2.01 0.94
N ILE A 124 -0.46 -0.94 1.09
CA ILE A 124 -0.81 -0.03 0.01
C ILE A 124 -0.11 1.29 0.30
N ILE A 125 0.63 1.81 -0.69
CA ILE A 125 1.24 3.13 -0.63
C ILE A 125 0.54 4.03 -1.63
N ILE A 126 0.12 5.21 -1.20
CA ILE A 126 -0.48 6.23 -2.05
C ILE A 126 0.40 7.47 -2.15
N ARG A 127 0.52 8.04 -3.35
CA ARG A 127 1.08 9.38 -3.57
C ARG A 127 -0.04 10.40 -3.51
N LEU A 128 -0.08 11.20 -2.46
CA LEU A 128 -1.16 12.16 -2.24
C LEU A 128 -0.71 13.58 -2.56
N LYS A 129 -1.56 14.35 -3.24
CA LYS A 129 -1.41 15.78 -3.49
C LYS A 129 -2.72 16.50 -3.22
N GLN A 130 -2.82 17.21 -2.10
CA GLN A 130 -4.03 17.98 -1.75
C GLN A 130 -5.34 17.17 -1.84
N GLY A 131 -5.32 15.89 -1.43
CA GLY A 131 -6.47 14.98 -1.51
C GLY A 131 -6.58 14.15 -2.79
N ASP A 132 -5.86 14.54 -3.86
CA ASP A 132 -5.76 13.74 -5.08
C ASP A 132 -4.76 12.60 -4.89
N VAL A 133 -5.18 11.38 -5.20
CA VAL A 133 -4.29 10.23 -5.32
C VAL A 133 -3.67 10.24 -6.72
N LYS A 134 -2.36 10.47 -6.79
CA LYS A 134 -1.59 10.57 -8.04
C LYS A 134 -1.00 9.23 -8.50
N ALA A 135 -0.81 8.30 -7.57
CA ALA A 135 -0.37 6.94 -7.83
C ALA A 135 -0.71 6.04 -6.64
N THR A 136 -1.00 4.78 -6.90
CA THR A 136 -1.19 3.74 -5.89
C THR A 136 -0.24 2.57 -6.16
N TYR A 137 0.41 2.09 -5.12
CA TYR A 137 1.36 0.98 -5.17
C TYR A 137 0.94 -0.09 -4.17
N VAL A 138 1.13 -1.36 -4.50
CA VAL A 138 1.00 -2.46 -3.55
C VAL A 138 2.37 -3.08 -3.28
N THR A 139 2.66 -3.39 -2.02
CA THR A 139 3.95 -3.93 -1.59
C THR A 139 3.82 -4.87 -0.39
N GLU A 140 4.93 -5.52 -0.04
CA GLU A 140 5.03 -6.46 1.08
C GLU A 140 6.13 -6.01 2.04
N HIS A 141 5.78 -5.87 3.33
CA HIS A 141 6.73 -5.63 4.40
C HIS A 141 7.52 -6.92 4.72
N LYS A 142 8.85 -6.84 4.68
CA LYS A 142 9.74 -7.97 5.05
C LYS A 142 10.07 -7.93 6.54
N GLU A 143 10.06 -9.09 7.18
CA GLU A 143 10.12 -9.23 8.65
C GLU A 143 11.49 -9.04 9.30
N ASN A 144 12.56 -9.05 8.52
CA ASN A 144 13.87 -8.73 9.06
C ASN A 144 14.01 -7.22 8.96
N GLY A 145 14.55 -6.55 9.98
CA GLY A 145 14.91 -5.11 9.94
C GLY A 145 15.91 -4.71 8.83
N GLY A 146 16.09 -5.55 7.81
CA GLY A 146 16.53 -5.16 6.49
C GLY A 146 15.36 -4.58 5.70
N ARG A 147 15.46 -3.27 5.50
CA ARG A 147 15.15 -2.52 4.27
C ARG A 147 13.94 -2.98 3.45
N GLY A 148 12.98 -2.06 3.31
CA GLY A 148 11.77 -2.24 2.52
C GLY A 148 12.10 -2.50 1.05
N SER A 149 12.33 -3.76 0.70
CA SER A 149 12.44 -4.16 -0.69
C SER A 149 11.04 -4.20 -1.27
N LEU A 150 10.72 -3.21 -2.11
CA LEU A 150 9.80 -3.46 -3.21
C LEU A 150 10.28 -4.75 -3.88
N THR A 151 9.39 -5.71 -4.06
CA THR A 151 9.63 -6.69 -5.10
C THR A 151 9.93 -5.93 -6.39
N PRO A 152 10.79 -6.43 -7.29
CA PRO A 152 10.99 -5.82 -8.62
C PRO A 152 9.68 -5.58 -9.39
N ASN A 153 8.59 -6.19 -8.91
CA ASN A 153 7.24 -6.14 -9.44
C ASN A 153 6.28 -5.34 -8.56
N ALA A 154 6.73 -4.36 -7.75
CA ALA A 154 5.81 -3.49 -7.00
C ALA A 154 4.94 -2.74 -8.01
N PRO A 155 3.70 -3.17 -8.21
CA PRO A 155 3.04 -2.86 -9.44
C PRO A 155 2.08 -1.69 -9.20
N THR A 156 2.15 -0.72 -10.10
CA THR A 156 1.38 0.54 -9.98
C THR A 156 -0.03 0.31 -10.50
N LEU A 157 -1.06 0.72 -9.75
CA LEU A 157 -2.45 0.74 -10.22
C LEU A 157 -2.73 2.02 -11.00
#